data_AF-A0A9E5QZ16-F1
#
_entry.id   AF-A0A9E5QZ16-F1
#
_cell.length_a   1.000
_cell.length_b   1.000
_cell.length_c   1.000
_cell.angle_alpha   90.00
_cell.angle_beta   90.00
_cell.angle_gamma   90.00
#
_symmetry.space_group_name_H-M   'P 1'
#
loop_
_entity.id
_entity.type
_entity.pdbx_description
1 polymer ?
#
loop_
_entity_poly.entity_id
_entity_poly.type
_entity_poly.pdbx_seq_one_letter_code
_entity_poly.pdbx_strand_id
1 'polypeptide(L)'
;MKNLLFSPASLAGILLLACILLSASTLSASTDPDSLEINNAQSSDRPQAEAAIDSLFSSLLKDFVPTLHPAMVRDRLACMKSQIQMTYHEDVMGWIKFYTVKNRDYTQRILERSTFYFPIFEEALARHGMPDELKYLSIVESALRPEAESWAAAAGLWQFIPSTGKEYGLEQDWFIDERMDIYKSTDAACRYLKFLYKYHGDWQLALAAYNCGPGRVNWAVKQAGGKTASFWKIYNFLPRETRSYVPAFIAASYAMKYADEHFIQAKNPQTFIPSDTLLVSQFLNLEEFARQIEVPVEQMQMLNPHLRKKAIPAYKKNYPLRYPAAKRELVQANRVAILQACNRASLREMPYTAGKTDLSSTTEGKKALTHTVKAGESINYIALQYKVAGSSIRIWNRLASDLIYPNQKLTIWVKAEESPAKPAPAEVAQEAAPSKP
;
A
#
# COMPACT_ATOMS: atom_id res chain seq x y z
N MET A 1 5.16 -33.67 14.27
CA MET A 1 5.40 -32.69 15.37
C MET A 1 6.72 -31.97 15.09
N LYS A 2 6.66 -30.72 14.60
CA LYS A 2 7.85 -29.90 14.34
C LYS A 2 8.30 -29.28 15.65
N ASN A 3 9.59 -29.38 15.97
CA ASN A 3 10.21 -28.84 17.18
C ASN A 3 10.09 -27.31 17.22
N LEU A 4 9.06 -26.81 17.89
CA LEU A 4 8.95 -25.42 18.31
C LEU A 4 9.60 -25.31 19.69
N LEU A 5 10.71 -24.57 19.78
CA LEU A 5 11.36 -24.25 21.05
C LEU A 5 10.52 -23.21 21.78
N PHE A 6 9.78 -23.65 22.79
CA PHE A 6 9.02 -22.81 23.71
C PHE A 6 9.73 -22.73 25.07
N SER A 7 9.42 -21.69 25.85
CA SER A 7 9.80 -21.64 27.27
C SER A 7 9.18 -22.81 28.05
N PRO A 8 9.92 -23.51 28.94
CA PRO A 8 9.44 -24.72 29.61
C PRO A 8 8.15 -24.54 30.41
N ALA A 9 7.92 -23.34 30.96
CA ALA A 9 6.81 -23.09 31.88
C ALA A 9 5.44 -22.98 31.19
N SER A 10 5.38 -22.38 30.00
CA SER A 10 4.12 -22.21 29.27
C SER A 10 3.70 -23.47 28.51
N LEU A 11 4.68 -24.29 28.09
CA LEU A 11 4.40 -25.57 27.44
C LEU A 11 3.95 -26.63 28.43
N ALA A 12 4.52 -26.65 29.65
CA ALA A 12 4.14 -27.60 30.69
C ALA A 12 2.65 -27.48 31.06
N GLY A 13 2.10 -26.26 31.15
CA GLY A 13 0.69 -26.05 31.49
C GLY A 13 -0.27 -26.53 30.39
N ILE A 14 0.07 -26.31 29.12
CA ILE A 14 -0.78 -26.70 27.99
C ILE A 14 -0.62 -28.19 27.66
N LEU A 15 0.59 -28.75 27.76
CA LEU A 15 0.79 -30.20 27.68
C LEU A 15 0.16 -30.94 28.87
N LEU A 16 0.17 -30.37 30.09
CA LEU A 16 -0.57 -30.98 31.20
C LEU A 16 -2.05 -31.02 30.89
N LEU A 17 -2.64 -29.93 30.40
CA LEU A 17 -4.07 -29.89 30.06
C LEU A 17 -4.40 -30.89 28.93
N ALA A 18 -3.57 -30.96 27.89
CA ALA A 18 -3.75 -31.91 26.79
C ALA A 18 -3.58 -33.37 27.26
N CYS A 19 -2.60 -33.65 28.12
CA CYS A 19 -2.41 -34.99 28.72
C CYS A 19 -3.55 -35.37 29.68
N ILE A 20 -4.11 -34.42 30.43
CA ILE A 20 -5.29 -34.63 31.29
C ILE A 20 -6.54 -34.94 30.44
N LEU A 21 -6.68 -34.32 29.27
CA LEU A 21 -7.80 -34.60 28.35
C LEU A 21 -7.62 -35.94 27.60
N LEU A 22 -6.38 -36.33 27.30
CA LEU A 22 -6.03 -37.63 26.74
C LEU A 22 -6.25 -38.78 27.74
N SER A 23 -6.03 -38.56 29.04
CA SER A 23 -6.32 -39.57 30.06
C SER A 23 -7.80 -39.67 30.40
N ALA A 24 -8.54 -38.56 30.38
CA ALA A 24 -9.99 -38.54 30.63
C ALA A 24 -10.82 -39.28 29.56
N SER A 25 -10.33 -39.36 28.31
CA SER A 25 -10.98 -40.11 27.23
C SER A 25 -10.74 -41.62 27.28
N THR A 26 -9.87 -42.10 28.18
CA THR A 26 -9.60 -43.53 28.39
C THR A 26 -10.28 -44.14 29.62
N LEU A 27 -10.99 -43.33 30.42
CA LEU A 27 -11.66 -43.79 31.63
C LEU A 27 -13.18 -43.86 31.44
N SER A 28 -13.68 -44.97 30.90
CA SER A 28 -15.05 -45.39 31.22
C SER A 28 -14.98 -46.14 32.56
N ALA A 29 -15.38 -45.49 33.65
CA ALA A 29 -15.55 -46.18 34.91
C ALA A 29 -16.80 -47.08 34.83
N SER A 30 -16.61 -48.39 34.73
CA SER A 30 -17.69 -49.36 34.97
C SER A 30 -17.95 -49.42 36.47
N THR A 31 -19.18 -49.13 36.89
CA THR A 31 -19.65 -49.39 38.25
C THR A 31 -20.03 -50.85 38.38
N ASP A 32 -19.04 -51.74 38.47
CA ASP A 32 -19.23 -53.08 39.04
C ASP A 32 -17.89 -53.61 39.57
N PRO A 33 -17.78 -54.10 40.84
CA PRO A 33 -16.49 -54.37 41.47
C PRO A 33 -15.84 -55.72 41.08
N ASP A 34 -16.44 -56.53 40.21
CA ASP A 34 -16.06 -57.96 40.09
C ASP A 34 -15.80 -58.48 38.66
N SER A 35 -15.43 -57.61 37.72
CA SER A 35 -14.85 -58.08 36.45
C SER A 35 -13.75 -57.15 35.94
N LEU A 36 -12.49 -57.58 36.06
CA LEU A 36 -11.36 -57.00 35.35
C LEU A 36 -11.36 -57.54 33.91
N GLU A 37 -12.31 -57.08 33.09
CA GLU A 37 -12.12 -57.11 31.65
C GLU A 37 -11.60 -55.75 31.20
N ILE A 38 -10.29 -55.70 30.89
CA ILE A 38 -9.70 -54.60 30.14
C ILE A 38 -10.27 -54.72 28.72
N ASN A 39 -11.44 -54.13 28.50
CA ASN A 39 -11.93 -53.89 27.16
C ASN A 39 -11.01 -52.83 26.54
N ASN A 40 -10.10 -53.28 25.68
CA ASN A 40 -9.41 -52.40 24.73
C ASN A 40 -10.50 -51.75 23.86
N ALA A 41 -10.96 -50.57 24.29
CA ALA A 41 -11.88 -49.75 23.52
C ALA A 41 -11.29 -49.58 22.12
N GLN A 42 -12.09 -49.96 21.14
CA GLN A 42 -11.69 -50.06 19.75
C GLN A 42 -11.15 -48.72 19.24
N SER A 43 -10.14 -48.84 18.38
CA SER A 43 -9.36 -47.79 17.74
C SER A 43 -10.14 -46.90 16.75
N SER A 44 -11.46 -46.77 16.89
CA SER A 44 -12.34 -45.97 16.02
C SER A 44 -12.48 -44.50 16.46
N ASP A 45 -12.27 -44.20 17.74
CA ASP A 45 -12.55 -42.87 18.30
C ASP A 45 -11.31 -41.97 18.40
N ARG A 46 -10.12 -42.54 18.17
CA ARG A 46 -8.85 -41.80 18.20
C ARG A 46 -8.80 -40.62 17.22
N PRO A 47 -9.25 -40.74 15.96
CA PRO A 47 -9.25 -39.60 15.02
C PRO A 47 -10.23 -38.49 15.44
N GLN A 48 -11.35 -38.85 16.08
CA GLN A 48 -12.35 -37.88 16.55
C GLN A 48 -11.88 -37.17 17.83
N ALA A 49 -11.23 -37.90 18.75
CA ALA A 49 -10.60 -37.34 19.93
C ALA A 49 -9.41 -36.42 19.57
N GLU A 50 -8.56 -36.82 18.61
CA GLU A 50 -7.48 -35.98 18.08
C GLU A 50 -8.03 -34.71 17.41
N ALA A 51 -9.09 -34.82 16.59
CA ALA A 51 -9.74 -33.66 15.98
C ALA A 51 -10.40 -32.71 17.02
N ALA A 52 -10.99 -33.27 18.08
CA ALA A 52 -11.58 -32.49 19.17
C ALA A 52 -10.51 -31.74 19.99
N ILE A 53 -9.37 -32.39 20.25
CA ILE A 53 -8.20 -31.78 20.91
C ILE A 53 -7.59 -30.70 20.03
N ASP A 54 -7.42 -30.94 18.73
CA ASP A 54 -6.92 -29.95 17.78
C ASP A 54 -7.87 -28.74 17.69
N SER A 55 -9.18 -28.98 17.69
CA SER A 55 -10.19 -27.92 17.72
C SER A 55 -10.12 -27.11 19.01
N LEU A 56 -10.02 -27.78 20.17
CA LEU A 56 -9.93 -27.13 21.48
C LEU A 56 -8.63 -26.32 21.62
N PHE A 57 -7.49 -26.90 21.21
CA PHE A 57 -6.19 -26.25 21.21
C PHE A 57 -6.16 -25.05 20.26
N SER A 58 -6.72 -25.20 19.05
CA SER A 58 -6.91 -24.09 18.10
C SER A 58 -7.79 -22.98 18.70
N SER A 59 -8.83 -23.33 19.45
CA SER A 59 -9.68 -22.35 20.13
C SER A 59 -8.96 -21.64 21.28
N LEU A 60 -8.15 -22.35 22.08
CA LEU A 60 -7.36 -21.79 23.18
C LEU A 60 -6.26 -20.85 22.68
N LEU A 61 -5.63 -21.19 21.55
CA LEU A 61 -4.56 -20.39 20.96
C LEU A 61 -5.06 -19.16 20.19
N LYS A 62 -6.35 -19.13 19.82
CA LYS A 62 -6.94 -18.05 19.01
C LYS A 62 -6.68 -16.66 19.60
N ASP A 63 -6.78 -16.54 20.92
CA ASP A 63 -6.61 -15.27 21.65
C ASP A 63 -5.27 -15.20 22.40
N PHE A 64 -4.43 -16.23 22.29
CA PHE A 64 -3.13 -16.25 22.95
C PHE A 64 -2.17 -15.26 22.27
N VAL A 65 -1.59 -14.36 23.05
CA VAL A 65 -0.58 -13.41 22.59
C VAL A 65 0.75 -13.74 23.29
N PRO A 66 1.77 -14.23 22.56
CA PRO A 66 3.03 -14.59 23.16
C PRO A 66 3.74 -13.40 23.81
N THR A 67 4.39 -13.63 24.95
CA THR A 67 5.26 -12.64 25.57
C THR A 67 6.46 -12.35 24.68
N LEU A 68 6.65 -11.08 24.34
CA LEU A 68 7.73 -10.64 23.46
C LEU A 68 9.00 -10.29 24.26
N HIS A 69 9.90 -11.26 24.42
CA HIS A 69 11.19 -11.05 25.09
C HIS A 69 12.24 -10.40 24.16
N PRO A 70 12.97 -9.34 24.58
CA PRO A 70 13.99 -8.70 23.75
C PRO A 70 15.09 -9.62 23.25
N ALA A 71 15.55 -10.58 24.06
CA ALA A 71 16.58 -11.55 23.66
C ALA A 71 16.10 -12.42 22.49
N MET A 72 14.89 -12.99 22.60
CA MET A 72 14.26 -13.75 21.52
C MET A 72 14.14 -12.93 20.23
N VAL A 73 13.75 -11.66 20.33
CA VAL A 73 13.62 -10.78 19.15
C VAL A 73 14.99 -10.53 18.50
N ARG A 74 16.04 -10.29 19.30
CA ARG A 74 17.42 -10.15 18.79
C ARG A 74 17.86 -11.41 18.04
N ASP A 75 17.65 -12.58 18.64
CA ASP A 75 18.04 -13.86 18.04
C ASP A 75 17.29 -14.11 16.73
N ARG A 76 15.97 -13.88 16.71
CA ARG A 76 15.14 -14.04 15.52
C ARG A 76 15.54 -13.08 14.40
N LEU A 77 15.81 -11.81 14.71
CA LEU A 77 16.29 -10.84 13.73
C LEU A 77 17.66 -11.22 13.18
N ALA A 78 18.58 -11.69 14.03
CA ALA A 78 19.90 -12.18 13.62
C ALA A 78 19.83 -13.44 12.73
N CYS A 79 18.81 -14.29 12.92
CA CYS A 79 18.59 -15.49 12.11
C CYS A 79 17.91 -15.22 10.75
N MET A 80 17.41 -14.00 10.51
CA MET A 80 16.81 -13.65 9.21
C MET A 80 17.89 -13.56 8.14
N LYS A 81 17.88 -14.51 7.19
CA LYS A 81 18.71 -14.45 5.99
C LYS A 81 18.18 -13.32 5.10
N SER A 82 18.86 -12.17 5.09
CA SER A 82 18.44 -10.99 4.34
C SER A 82 19.62 -10.21 3.77
N GLN A 83 19.42 -9.60 2.60
CA GLN A 83 20.40 -8.68 2.01
C GLN A 83 20.40 -7.29 2.69
N ILE A 84 19.26 -6.93 3.31
CA ILE A 84 19.12 -5.72 4.12
C ILE A 84 19.34 -6.10 5.59
N GLN A 85 20.22 -5.38 6.29
CA GLN A 85 20.52 -5.69 7.69
C GLN A 85 19.27 -5.53 8.58
N MET A 86 18.92 -6.58 9.32
CA MET A 86 17.77 -6.61 10.24
C MET A 86 18.22 -6.22 11.66
N THR A 87 18.76 -5.01 11.81
CA THR A 87 19.36 -4.55 13.06
C THR A 87 18.32 -4.43 14.17
N TYR A 88 18.60 -5.01 15.35
CA TYR A 88 17.79 -4.76 16.55
C TYR A 88 18.00 -3.32 17.04
N HIS A 89 16.90 -2.64 17.37
CA HIS A 89 16.88 -1.34 18.02
C HIS A 89 15.61 -1.22 18.88
N GLU A 90 15.59 -0.33 19.87
CA GLU A 90 14.40 -0.15 20.73
C GLU A 90 13.17 0.30 19.94
N ASP A 91 13.35 1.15 18.91
CA ASP A 91 12.26 1.54 18.01
C ASP A 91 11.77 0.36 17.15
N VAL A 92 12.66 -0.55 16.72
CA VAL A 92 12.28 -1.79 16.01
C VAL A 92 11.42 -2.66 16.94
N MET A 93 11.84 -2.82 18.20
CA MET A 93 11.08 -3.56 19.20
C MET A 93 9.70 -2.92 19.45
N GLY A 94 9.62 -1.59 19.49
CA GLY A 94 8.36 -0.85 19.58
C GLY A 94 7.40 -1.16 18.44
N TRP A 95 7.89 -1.17 17.20
CA TRP A 95 7.10 -1.53 16.02
C TRP A 95 6.75 -3.02 15.98
N ILE A 96 7.64 -3.92 16.38
CA ILE A 96 7.30 -5.35 16.48
C ILE A 96 6.15 -5.54 17.46
N LYS A 97 6.19 -4.90 18.64
CA LYS A 97 5.05 -4.91 19.58
C LYS A 97 3.78 -4.37 18.95
N PHE A 98 3.88 -3.32 18.12
CA PHE A 98 2.72 -2.80 17.40
C PHE A 98 2.10 -3.86 16.48
N TYR A 99 2.88 -4.48 15.61
CA TYR A 99 2.39 -5.48 14.65
C TYR A 99 1.94 -6.79 15.32
N THR A 100 2.68 -7.29 16.31
CA THR A 100 2.47 -8.66 16.81
C THR A 100 1.65 -8.74 18.09
N VAL A 101 1.53 -7.64 18.85
CA VAL A 101 0.84 -7.61 20.14
C VAL A 101 -0.33 -6.62 20.11
N LYS A 102 -0.08 -5.34 19.81
CA LYS A 102 -1.08 -4.28 19.98
C LYS A 102 -2.13 -4.25 18.87
N ASN A 103 -1.75 -4.59 17.64
CA ASN A 103 -2.61 -4.44 16.47
C ASN A 103 -2.60 -5.69 15.58
N ARG A 104 -2.91 -6.84 16.19
CA ARG A 104 -2.90 -8.15 15.52
C ARG A 104 -3.87 -8.22 14.35
N ASP A 105 -5.05 -7.60 14.48
CA ASP A 105 -6.04 -7.52 13.39
C ASP A 105 -5.51 -6.75 12.16
N TYR A 106 -4.69 -5.71 12.38
CA TYR A 106 -4.05 -4.99 11.30
C TYR A 106 -3.05 -5.89 10.56
N THR A 107 -2.21 -6.62 11.29
CA THR A 107 -1.27 -7.60 10.70
C THR A 107 -2.01 -8.75 10.00
N GLN A 108 -3.12 -9.23 10.56
CA GLN A 108 -4.00 -10.22 9.92
C GLN A 108 -4.46 -9.74 8.53
N ARG A 109 -4.97 -8.50 8.44
CA ARG A 109 -5.42 -7.92 7.16
C ARG A 109 -4.28 -7.73 6.15
N ILE A 110 -3.06 -7.48 6.64
CA ILE A 110 -1.87 -7.44 5.79
C ILE A 110 -1.55 -8.82 5.24
N LEU A 111 -1.56 -9.87 6.08
CA LEU A 111 -1.37 -11.26 5.65
C LEU A 111 -2.41 -11.64 4.60
N GLU A 112 -3.68 -11.28 4.81
CA GLU A 112 -4.76 -11.52 3.87
C GLU A 112 -4.52 -10.88 2.50
N ARG A 113 -3.96 -9.67 2.44
CA ARG A 113 -3.65 -9.00 1.16
C ARG A 113 -2.35 -9.51 0.54
N SER A 114 -1.39 -9.92 1.35
CA SER A 114 -0.05 -10.29 0.91
C SER A 114 -0.04 -11.41 -0.12
N THR A 115 -0.97 -12.37 0.00
CA THR A 115 -1.15 -13.49 -0.92
C THR A 115 -1.47 -13.07 -2.36
N PHE A 116 -2.08 -11.90 -2.53
CA PHE A 116 -2.38 -11.34 -3.85
C PHE A 116 -1.22 -10.52 -4.41
N TYR A 117 -0.60 -9.65 -3.61
CA TYR A 117 0.37 -8.67 -4.11
C TYR A 117 1.82 -9.19 -4.15
N PHE A 118 2.23 -10.01 -3.18
CA PHE A 118 3.64 -10.42 -3.06
C PHE A 118 4.17 -11.17 -4.27
N PRO A 119 3.44 -12.12 -4.90
CA PRO A 119 3.93 -12.78 -6.11
C PRO A 119 4.29 -11.77 -7.23
N ILE A 120 3.51 -10.69 -7.36
CA ILE A 120 3.75 -9.63 -8.35
C ILE A 120 5.01 -8.83 -8.00
N PHE A 121 5.18 -8.51 -6.71
CA PHE A 121 6.33 -7.75 -6.23
C PHE A 121 7.62 -8.56 -6.33
N GLU A 122 7.58 -9.83 -5.95
CA GLU A 122 8.68 -10.80 -6.03
C GLU A 122 9.20 -10.93 -7.47
N GLU A 123 8.28 -11.08 -8.43
CA GLU A 123 8.65 -11.13 -9.85
C GLU A 123 9.34 -9.83 -10.31
N ALA A 124 8.81 -8.67 -9.92
CA ALA A 124 9.39 -7.37 -10.29
C ALA A 124 10.77 -7.16 -9.64
N LEU A 125 10.90 -7.45 -8.35
CA LEU A 125 12.15 -7.33 -7.59
C LEU A 125 13.24 -8.24 -8.19
N ALA A 126 12.89 -9.49 -8.50
CA ALA A 126 13.80 -10.43 -9.15
C ALA A 126 14.25 -9.91 -10.53
N ARG A 127 13.33 -9.39 -11.35
CA ARG A 127 13.64 -8.80 -12.67
C ARG A 127 14.61 -7.63 -12.57
N HIS A 128 14.53 -6.84 -11.50
CA HIS A 128 15.42 -5.71 -11.24
C HIS A 128 16.70 -6.08 -10.47
N GLY A 129 16.86 -7.34 -10.04
CA GLY A 129 17.99 -7.80 -9.23
C GLY A 129 18.02 -7.17 -7.83
N MET A 130 16.84 -6.99 -7.23
CA MET A 130 16.64 -6.29 -5.96
C MET A 130 16.42 -7.28 -4.81
N PRO A 131 16.70 -6.89 -3.55
CA PRO A 131 16.33 -7.69 -2.37
C PRO A 131 14.84 -7.98 -2.29
N ASP A 132 14.49 -9.22 -1.99
CA ASP A 132 13.11 -9.69 -1.85
C ASP A 132 12.39 -8.98 -0.70
N GLU A 133 13.11 -8.64 0.38
CA GLU A 133 12.54 -8.02 1.57
C GLU A 133 11.95 -6.63 1.28
N LEU A 134 12.33 -5.98 0.19
CA LEU A 134 11.77 -4.69 -0.20
C LEU A 134 10.27 -4.74 -0.47
N LYS A 135 9.68 -5.91 -0.73
CA LYS A 135 8.22 -6.05 -0.82
C LYS A 135 7.50 -5.59 0.44
N TYR A 136 8.13 -5.72 1.61
CA TYR A 136 7.56 -5.29 2.90
C TYR A 136 7.48 -3.77 3.03
N LEU A 137 8.16 -3.00 2.19
CA LEU A 137 8.03 -1.54 2.16
C LEU A 137 6.59 -1.11 1.88
N SER A 138 5.91 -1.82 0.97
CA SER A 138 4.50 -1.58 0.64
C SER A 138 3.55 -1.75 1.83
N ILE A 139 3.94 -2.49 2.88
CA ILE A 139 3.19 -2.58 4.14
C ILE A 139 3.29 -1.26 4.90
N VAL A 140 4.51 -0.73 5.04
CA VAL A 140 4.78 0.54 5.73
C VAL A 140 4.07 1.69 5.02
N GLU A 141 4.06 1.67 3.69
CA GLU A 141 3.47 2.73 2.89
C GLU A 141 1.93 2.71 2.87
N SER A 142 1.32 1.55 2.62
CA SER A 142 -0.11 1.49 2.33
C SER A 142 -0.87 0.39 3.05
N ALA A 143 -0.19 -0.46 3.84
CA ALA A 143 -0.74 -1.72 4.31
C ALA A 143 -1.30 -2.59 3.17
N LEU A 144 -0.64 -2.56 2.01
CA LEU A 144 -1.06 -3.23 0.77
C LEU A 144 -2.42 -2.75 0.22
N ARG A 145 -2.74 -1.47 0.40
CA ARG A 145 -3.98 -0.87 -0.13
C ARG A 145 -3.66 -0.08 -1.40
N PRO A 146 -4.11 -0.52 -2.59
CA PRO A 146 -3.75 0.13 -3.85
C PRO A 146 -4.42 1.48 -4.04
N GLU A 147 -5.51 1.76 -3.34
CA GLU A 147 -6.22 3.04 -3.39
C GLU A 147 -5.86 3.97 -2.21
N ALA A 148 -4.83 3.64 -1.42
CA ALA A 148 -4.42 4.48 -0.29
C ALA A 148 -3.95 5.85 -0.77
N GLU A 149 -4.39 6.90 -0.10
CA GLU A 149 -3.94 8.28 -0.31
C GLU A 149 -3.59 8.91 1.04
N SER A 150 -2.42 9.57 1.11
CA SER A 150 -1.98 10.28 2.31
C SER A 150 -2.42 11.75 2.29
N TRP A 151 -2.29 12.42 3.45
CA TRP A 151 -2.50 13.86 3.57
C TRP A 151 -1.58 14.69 2.66
N ALA A 152 -0.40 14.15 2.31
CA ALA A 152 0.55 14.75 1.38
C ALA A 152 0.30 14.35 -0.09
N ALA A 153 -0.89 13.79 -0.39
CA ALA A 153 -1.31 13.31 -1.70
C ALA A 153 -0.43 12.20 -2.30
N ALA A 154 0.35 11.50 -1.48
CA ALA A 154 1.03 10.27 -1.89
C ALA A 154 -0.03 9.18 -2.12
N ALA A 155 0.09 8.39 -3.19
CA ALA A 155 -0.95 7.44 -3.56
C ALA A 155 -0.40 6.06 -3.96
N GLY A 156 -1.23 5.04 -3.77
CA GLY A 156 -0.94 3.68 -4.22
C GLY A 156 -0.22 2.80 -3.21
N LEU A 157 0.09 1.57 -3.65
CA LEU A 157 0.80 0.55 -2.87
C LEU A 157 2.15 1.06 -2.33
N TRP A 158 2.82 1.88 -3.12
CA TRP A 158 4.16 2.41 -2.90
C TRP A 158 4.17 3.90 -2.52
N GLN A 159 2.98 4.51 -2.32
CA GLN A 159 2.80 5.91 -1.92
C GLN A 159 3.69 6.90 -2.71
N PHE A 160 3.56 6.89 -4.04
CA PHE A 160 4.22 7.92 -4.85
C PHE A 160 3.53 9.27 -4.65
N ILE A 161 4.28 10.32 -4.29
CA ILE A 161 3.79 11.69 -4.42
C ILE A 161 3.61 12.06 -5.91
N PRO A 162 2.74 13.01 -6.25
CA PRO A 162 2.38 13.28 -7.66
C PRO A 162 3.59 13.59 -8.56
N SER A 163 4.53 14.40 -8.07
CA SER A 163 5.74 14.80 -8.82
C SER A 163 6.63 13.61 -9.13
N THR A 164 7.00 12.82 -8.12
CA THR A 164 7.83 11.62 -8.28
C THR A 164 7.13 10.58 -9.14
N GLY A 165 5.81 10.39 -8.97
CA GLY A 165 5.04 9.49 -9.84
C GLY A 165 5.18 9.86 -11.32
N LYS A 166 5.04 11.15 -11.66
CA LYS A 166 5.24 11.64 -13.05
C LYS A 166 6.66 11.43 -13.54
N GLU A 167 7.66 11.74 -12.71
CA GLU A 167 9.09 11.53 -13.04
C GLU A 167 9.38 10.06 -13.39
N TYR A 168 8.70 9.13 -12.73
CA TYR A 168 8.84 7.69 -12.98
C TYR A 168 7.82 7.13 -13.98
N GLY A 169 7.12 8.00 -14.72
CA GLY A 169 6.26 7.61 -15.84
C GLY A 169 4.86 7.12 -15.45
N LEU A 170 4.39 7.47 -14.23
CA LEU A 170 3.04 7.14 -13.77
C LEU A 170 2.08 8.28 -14.12
N GLU A 171 1.20 8.03 -15.08
CA GLU A 171 0.22 9.01 -15.55
C GLU A 171 -0.86 9.28 -14.51
N GLN A 172 -1.29 10.55 -14.44
CA GLN A 172 -2.25 11.04 -13.45
C GLN A 172 -3.20 12.04 -14.10
N ASP A 173 -4.49 11.72 -14.12
CA ASP A 173 -5.57 12.59 -14.53
C ASP A 173 -6.85 12.31 -13.70
N TRP A 174 -8.00 12.80 -14.17
CA TRP A 174 -9.27 12.64 -13.47
C TRP A 174 -9.80 11.20 -13.49
N PHE A 175 -9.51 10.45 -14.55
CA PHE A 175 -9.95 9.08 -14.77
C PHE A 175 -8.96 8.07 -14.22
N ILE A 176 -7.66 8.36 -14.37
CA ILE A 176 -6.56 7.43 -14.20
C ILE A 176 -5.55 7.99 -13.21
N ASP A 177 -5.13 7.17 -12.26
CA ASP A 177 -3.97 7.46 -11.42
C ASP A 177 -3.10 6.21 -11.33
N GLU A 178 -2.09 6.13 -12.20
CA GLU A 178 -1.23 4.95 -12.36
C GLU A 178 -0.30 4.72 -11.16
N ARG A 179 -0.27 5.64 -10.19
CA ARG A 179 0.36 5.38 -8.89
C ARG A 179 -0.36 4.26 -8.13
N MET A 180 -1.65 4.08 -8.39
CA MET A 180 -2.44 2.98 -7.86
C MET A 180 -2.31 1.71 -8.71
N ASP A 181 -1.76 1.77 -9.94
CA ASP A 181 -1.61 0.58 -10.79
C ASP A 181 -0.58 -0.38 -10.21
N ILE A 182 -0.97 -1.64 -10.01
CA ILE A 182 -0.15 -2.62 -9.28
C ILE A 182 1.19 -2.85 -9.97
N TYR A 183 1.22 -2.99 -11.29
CA TYR A 183 2.43 -3.38 -12.01
C TYR A 183 3.30 -2.17 -12.33
N LYS A 184 2.70 -1.08 -12.83
CA LYS A 184 3.42 0.15 -13.16
C LYS A 184 4.03 0.80 -11.92
N SER A 185 3.27 0.91 -10.83
CA SER A 185 3.80 1.50 -9.59
C SER A 185 4.89 0.64 -8.95
N THR A 186 4.78 -0.69 -9.04
CA THR A 186 5.83 -1.61 -8.55
C THR A 186 7.10 -1.51 -9.37
N ASP A 187 7.00 -1.46 -10.70
CA ASP A 187 8.17 -1.24 -11.56
C ASP A 187 8.82 0.12 -11.28
N ALA A 188 8.02 1.17 -11.14
CA ALA A 188 8.49 2.50 -10.75
C ALA A 188 9.19 2.49 -9.38
N ALA A 189 8.64 1.81 -8.39
CA ALA A 189 9.23 1.67 -7.06
C ALA A 189 10.58 0.95 -7.13
N CYS A 190 10.69 -0.13 -7.91
CA CYS A 190 11.94 -0.83 -8.13
C CYS A 190 13.00 0.09 -8.75
N ARG A 191 12.64 0.84 -9.80
CA ARG A 191 13.56 1.80 -10.45
C ARG A 191 14.01 2.89 -9.47
N TYR A 192 13.09 3.45 -8.68
CA TYR A 192 13.41 4.51 -7.73
C TYR A 192 14.31 4.01 -6.59
N LEU A 193 13.96 2.89 -5.97
CA LEU A 193 14.78 2.28 -4.90
C LEU A 193 16.17 1.89 -5.42
N LYS A 194 16.28 1.40 -6.66
CA LYS A 194 17.56 1.07 -7.27
C LYS A 194 18.42 2.32 -7.49
N PHE A 195 17.82 3.43 -7.89
CA PHE A 195 18.49 4.73 -7.95
C PHE A 195 19.01 5.16 -6.58
N LEU A 196 18.16 5.11 -5.54
CA LEU A 196 18.54 5.49 -4.17
C LEU A 196 19.66 4.62 -3.61
N TYR A 197 19.62 3.30 -3.88
CA TYR A 197 20.68 2.39 -3.49
C TYR A 197 21.99 2.67 -4.24
N LYS A 198 21.95 2.89 -5.56
CA LYS A 198 23.14 3.30 -6.32
C LYS A 198 23.75 4.59 -5.78
N TYR A 199 22.91 5.49 -5.27
CA TYR A 199 23.33 6.77 -4.73
C TYR A 199 23.97 6.66 -3.33
N HIS A 200 23.40 5.84 -2.44
CA HIS A 200 23.86 5.73 -1.04
C HIS A 200 24.75 4.52 -0.74
N GLY A 201 24.72 3.48 -1.57
CA GLY A 201 25.47 2.23 -1.37
C GLY A 201 24.96 1.34 -0.22
N ASP A 202 23.87 1.73 0.44
CA ASP A 202 23.30 1.04 1.59
C ASP A 202 21.76 1.06 1.53
N TRP A 203 21.14 -0.08 1.80
CA TRP A 203 19.68 -0.22 1.69
C TRP A 203 18.92 0.51 2.81
N GLN A 204 19.45 0.58 4.03
CA GLN A 204 18.77 1.32 5.11
C GLN A 204 18.81 2.83 4.83
N LEU A 205 19.90 3.34 4.26
CA LEU A 205 19.97 4.72 3.77
C LEU A 205 19.04 4.96 2.57
N ALA A 206 18.96 4.02 1.63
CA ALA A 206 18.03 4.10 0.51
C ALA A 206 16.57 4.16 0.98
N LEU A 207 16.19 3.35 1.97
CA LEU A 207 14.86 3.39 2.59
C LEU A 207 14.60 4.72 3.29
N ALA A 208 15.56 5.24 4.05
CA ALA A 208 15.43 6.57 4.66
C ALA A 208 15.26 7.68 3.60
N ALA A 209 16.00 7.59 2.48
CA ALA A 209 15.91 8.53 1.37
C ALA A 209 14.60 8.40 0.58
N TYR A 210 14.00 7.21 0.53
CA TYR A 210 12.68 7.02 -0.07
C TYR A 210 11.62 7.84 0.67
N ASN A 211 11.66 7.83 2.01
CA ASN A 211 10.73 8.57 2.86
C ASN A 211 10.98 10.10 2.86
N CYS A 212 12.23 10.55 3.01
CA CYS A 212 12.51 11.96 3.28
C CYS A 212 13.32 12.70 2.20
N GLY A 213 13.63 11.99 1.11
CA GLY A 213 14.41 12.46 -0.02
C GLY A 213 15.93 12.31 0.18
N PRO A 214 16.70 12.05 -0.89
CA PRO A 214 18.14 11.83 -0.83
C PRO A 214 18.92 13.05 -0.32
N GLY A 215 18.46 14.27 -0.62
CA GLY A 215 19.11 15.50 -0.17
C GLY A 215 19.13 15.64 1.36
N ARG A 216 18.07 15.20 2.04
CA ARG A 216 17.99 15.24 3.50
C ARG A 216 18.87 14.18 4.15
N VAL A 217 18.94 12.98 3.55
CA VAL A 217 19.89 11.95 3.97
C VAL A 217 21.33 12.43 3.80
N ASN A 218 21.67 13.06 2.67
CA ASN A 218 23.01 13.65 2.47
C ASN A 218 23.37 14.69 3.53
N TRP A 219 22.42 15.56 3.87
CA TRP A 219 22.62 16.53 4.94
C TRP A 219 22.93 15.83 6.27
N ALA A 220 22.15 14.81 6.64
CA ALA A 220 22.35 14.04 7.86
C ALA A 220 23.70 13.29 7.88
N VAL A 221 24.12 12.72 6.74
CA VAL A 221 25.45 12.11 6.55
C VAL A 221 26.57 13.13 6.77
N LYS A 222 26.40 14.36 6.26
CA LYS A 222 27.38 15.44 6.47
C LYS A 222 27.47 15.84 7.95
N GLN A 223 26.35 15.95 8.65
CA GLN A 223 26.33 16.26 10.09
C GLN A 223 26.99 15.16 10.93
N ALA A 224 26.87 13.89 10.51
CA ALA A 224 27.47 12.75 11.19
C ALA A 224 28.98 12.55 10.91
N GLY A 225 29.66 13.50 10.24
CA GLY A 225 31.10 13.43 9.97
C GLY A 225 31.49 12.74 8.65
N GLY A 226 30.56 12.48 7.74
CA GLY A 226 30.86 12.06 6.36
C GLY A 226 30.98 10.54 6.10
N LYS A 227 31.79 10.18 5.09
CA LYS A 227 31.74 9.02 4.15
C LYS A 227 31.49 7.58 4.68
N THR A 228 31.35 7.33 5.97
CA THR A 228 31.10 5.98 6.55
C THR A 228 29.77 5.89 7.30
N ALA A 229 28.77 6.62 6.81
CA ALA A 229 27.47 6.71 7.44
C ALA A 229 26.63 5.45 7.19
N SER A 230 26.09 4.89 8.27
CA SER A 230 24.95 3.97 8.23
C SER A 230 23.71 4.72 8.71
N PHE A 231 22.52 4.16 8.49
CA PHE A 231 21.28 4.72 9.00
C PHE A 231 21.36 5.02 10.51
N TRP A 232 21.90 4.08 11.30
CA TRP A 232 22.03 4.22 12.75
C TRP A 232 23.01 5.32 13.18
N LYS A 233 24.07 5.59 12.41
CA LYS A 233 24.98 6.72 12.70
C LYS A 233 24.34 8.07 12.42
N ILE A 234 23.50 8.16 11.40
CA ILE A 234 22.81 9.41 11.05
C ILE A 234 21.47 9.58 11.76
N TYR A 235 21.06 8.59 12.54
CA TYR A 235 19.73 8.46 13.12
C TYR A 235 19.24 9.75 13.76
N ASN A 236 20.03 10.33 14.66
CA ASN A 236 19.66 11.53 15.42
C ASN A 236 19.62 12.83 14.59
N PHE A 237 20.11 12.82 13.36
CA PHE A 237 20.02 13.95 12.42
C PHE A 237 18.80 13.83 11.50
N LEU A 238 18.11 12.69 11.47
CA LEU A 238 16.93 12.50 10.63
C LEU A 238 15.65 13.03 11.30
N PRO A 239 14.64 13.45 10.53
CA PRO A 239 13.31 13.76 11.05
C PRO A 239 12.74 12.60 11.86
N ARG A 240 11.89 12.91 12.85
CA ARG A 240 11.24 11.88 13.69
C ARG A 240 10.49 10.82 12.87
N GLU A 241 9.81 11.23 11.81
CA GLU A 241 9.12 10.32 10.90
C GLU A 241 10.08 9.33 10.24
N THR A 242 11.17 9.83 9.64
CA THR A 242 12.19 8.99 8.98
C THR A 242 12.95 8.11 9.95
N ARG A 243 13.19 8.58 11.18
CA ARG A 243 13.77 7.77 12.26
C ARG A 243 12.92 6.54 12.55
N SER A 244 11.59 6.66 12.49
CA SER A 244 10.69 5.53 12.66
C SER A 244 10.56 4.64 11.42
N TYR A 245 10.93 5.13 10.24
CA TYR A 245 10.63 4.48 8.95
C TYR A 245 11.41 3.18 8.72
N VAL A 246 12.74 3.18 8.86
CA VAL A 246 13.55 1.95 8.75
C VAL A 246 13.22 0.95 9.86
N PRO A 247 13.03 1.36 11.14
CA PRO A 247 12.51 0.47 12.16
C PRO A 247 11.16 -0.17 11.84
N ALA A 248 10.21 0.59 11.28
CA ALA A 248 8.92 0.07 10.85
C ALA A 248 9.07 -0.99 9.74
N PHE A 249 9.96 -0.76 8.77
CA PHE A 249 10.27 -1.73 7.72
C PHE A 249 10.85 -3.04 8.26
N ILE A 250 11.85 -2.96 9.16
CA ILE A 250 12.44 -4.16 9.80
C ILE A 250 11.37 -4.91 10.60
N ALA A 251 10.54 -4.19 11.35
CA ALA A 251 9.47 -4.77 12.14
C ALA A 251 8.37 -5.41 11.27
N ALA A 252 7.99 -4.80 10.15
CA ALA A 252 7.06 -5.39 9.19
C ALA A 252 7.64 -6.69 8.59
N SER A 253 8.91 -6.68 8.23
CA SER A 253 9.62 -7.88 7.75
C SER A 253 9.62 -8.99 8.79
N TYR A 254 9.90 -8.67 10.05
CA TYR A 254 9.81 -9.61 11.17
C TYR A 254 8.40 -10.15 11.38
N ALA A 255 7.39 -9.27 11.39
CA ALA A 255 6.00 -9.64 11.63
C ALA A 255 5.47 -10.59 10.56
N MET A 256 5.83 -10.37 9.29
CA MET A 256 5.47 -11.25 8.19
C MET A 256 6.23 -12.57 8.24
N LYS A 257 7.54 -12.54 8.59
CA LYS A 257 8.37 -13.74 8.66
C LYS A 257 7.96 -14.68 9.79
N TYR A 258 7.59 -14.11 10.94
CA TYR A 258 7.30 -14.84 12.17
C TYR A 258 5.82 -14.80 12.57
N ALA A 259 4.91 -14.56 11.61
CA ALA A 259 3.48 -14.41 11.89
C ALA A 259 2.90 -15.63 12.61
N ASP A 260 3.29 -16.83 12.17
CA ASP A 260 2.87 -18.11 12.75
C ASP A 260 3.34 -18.25 14.20
N GLU A 261 4.57 -17.86 14.53
CA GLU A 261 5.10 -17.87 15.89
C GLU A 261 4.43 -16.82 16.81
N HIS A 262 3.69 -15.87 16.23
CA HIS A 262 2.82 -14.94 16.95
C HIS A 262 1.34 -15.33 16.89
N PHE A 263 1.03 -16.52 16.35
CA PHE A 263 -0.32 -17.03 16.16
C PHE A 263 -1.23 -16.08 15.37
N ILE A 264 -0.67 -15.33 14.41
CA ILE A 264 -1.40 -14.43 13.53
C ILE A 264 -1.52 -15.10 12.17
N GLN A 265 -2.76 -15.40 11.76
CA GLN A 265 -3.04 -16.09 10.50
C GLN A 265 -4.09 -15.34 9.69
N ALA A 266 -3.92 -15.30 8.37
CA ALA A 266 -4.93 -14.76 7.47
C ALA A 266 -6.24 -15.54 7.62
N LYS A 267 -7.37 -14.87 7.89
CA LYS A 267 -8.68 -15.53 7.96
C LYS A 267 -9.33 -15.60 6.58
N ASN A 268 -9.23 -14.53 5.82
CA ASN A 268 -9.81 -14.43 4.47
C ASN A 268 -8.73 -13.99 3.45
N PRO A 269 -7.80 -14.89 3.06
CA PRO A 269 -6.74 -14.53 2.14
C PRO A 269 -7.29 -14.13 0.77
N GLN A 270 -6.80 -13.01 0.24
CA GLN A 270 -7.08 -12.57 -1.12
C GLN A 270 -6.34 -13.49 -2.09
N THR A 271 -7.08 -14.31 -2.82
CA THR A 271 -6.49 -15.27 -3.76
C THR A 271 -5.91 -14.53 -4.94
N PHE A 272 -4.66 -14.84 -5.31
CA PHE A 272 -4.03 -14.30 -6.52
C PHE A 272 -4.91 -14.61 -7.75
N ILE A 273 -5.15 -13.60 -8.60
CA ILE A 273 -5.95 -13.73 -9.81
C ILE A 273 -5.00 -13.64 -11.02
N PRO A 274 -4.70 -14.76 -11.70
CA PRO A 274 -4.01 -14.72 -12.98
C PRO A 274 -4.77 -13.80 -13.94
N SER A 275 -4.07 -12.84 -14.55
CA SER A 275 -4.68 -11.83 -15.40
C SER A 275 -4.16 -11.87 -16.83
N ASP A 276 -5.01 -11.46 -17.76
CA ASP A 276 -4.66 -11.15 -19.14
C ASP A 276 -4.93 -9.67 -19.42
N THR A 277 -4.45 -9.14 -20.55
CA THR A 277 -4.55 -7.71 -20.90
C THR A 277 -5.27 -7.49 -22.21
N LEU A 278 -6.24 -6.56 -22.19
CA LEU A 278 -6.95 -6.06 -23.36
C LEU A 278 -6.49 -4.64 -23.66
N LEU A 279 -5.97 -4.37 -24.86
CA LEU A 279 -5.66 -3.01 -25.29
C LEU A 279 -6.93 -2.29 -25.76
N VAL A 280 -7.25 -1.14 -25.17
CA VAL A 280 -8.50 -0.38 -25.38
C VAL A 280 -8.19 1.01 -25.93
N SER A 281 -8.89 1.41 -27.00
CA SER A 281 -8.64 2.68 -27.72
C SER A 281 -9.89 3.58 -27.83
N GLN A 282 -10.85 3.35 -26.96
CA GLN A 282 -12.17 3.99 -26.91
C GLN A 282 -12.62 4.12 -25.45
N PHE A 283 -13.77 4.77 -25.23
CA PHE A 283 -14.36 4.75 -23.91
C PHE A 283 -14.76 3.31 -23.53
N LEU A 284 -14.51 2.95 -22.27
CA LEU A 284 -14.92 1.68 -21.69
C LEU A 284 -15.40 1.92 -20.27
N ASN A 285 -16.66 1.58 -19.99
CA ASN A 285 -17.19 1.47 -18.63
C ASN A 285 -16.80 0.10 -18.05
N LEU A 286 -16.16 0.10 -16.88
CA LEU A 286 -15.61 -1.11 -16.25
C LEU A 286 -16.71 -2.05 -15.73
N GLU A 287 -17.82 -1.51 -15.22
CA GLU A 287 -18.97 -2.28 -14.73
C GLU A 287 -19.64 -3.03 -15.89
N GLU A 288 -19.87 -2.35 -17.01
CA GLU A 288 -20.41 -2.97 -18.21
C GLU A 288 -19.46 -4.02 -18.79
N PHE A 289 -18.15 -3.74 -18.81
CA PHE A 289 -17.16 -4.73 -19.23
C PHE A 289 -17.20 -5.97 -18.34
N ALA A 290 -17.24 -5.80 -17.02
CA ALA A 290 -17.34 -6.89 -16.05
C ALA A 290 -18.60 -7.75 -16.29
N ARG A 291 -19.74 -7.11 -16.56
CA ARG A 291 -21.01 -7.78 -16.90
C ARG A 291 -20.90 -8.61 -18.18
N GLN A 292 -20.27 -8.06 -19.22
CA GLN A 292 -20.11 -8.73 -20.52
C GLN A 292 -19.21 -9.97 -20.45
N ILE A 293 -18.26 -10.01 -19.51
CA ILE A 293 -17.37 -11.17 -19.32
C ILE A 293 -17.79 -12.06 -18.15
N GLU A 294 -18.92 -11.76 -17.51
CA GLU A 294 -19.46 -12.48 -16.34
C GLU A 294 -18.44 -12.60 -15.20
N VAL A 295 -17.91 -11.46 -14.77
CA VAL A 295 -16.97 -11.33 -13.65
C VAL A 295 -17.53 -10.28 -12.68
N PRO A 296 -17.44 -10.49 -11.35
CA PRO A 296 -17.81 -9.46 -10.38
C PRO A 296 -17.00 -8.18 -10.59
N VAL A 297 -17.65 -7.01 -10.52
CA VAL A 297 -16.98 -5.72 -10.72
C VAL A 297 -15.83 -5.52 -9.73
N GLU A 298 -15.96 -6.05 -8.51
CA GLU A 298 -14.96 -5.96 -7.46
C GLU A 298 -13.64 -6.62 -7.90
N GLN A 299 -13.70 -7.75 -8.61
CA GLN A 299 -12.50 -8.38 -9.17
C GLN A 299 -11.86 -7.52 -10.26
N MET A 300 -12.67 -6.85 -11.08
CA MET A 300 -12.16 -5.92 -12.09
C MET A 300 -11.52 -4.68 -11.47
N GLN A 301 -12.07 -4.15 -10.37
CA GLN A 301 -11.49 -3.05 -9.62
C GLN A 301 -10.19 -3.47 -8.92
N MET A 302 -10.14 -4.67 -8.33
CA MET A 302 -8.91 -5.23 -7.75
C MET A 302 -7.78 -5.33 -8.77
N LEU A 303 -8.08 -5.70 -10.03
CA LEU A 303 -7.10 -5.78 -11.10
C LEU A 303 -6.73 -4.42 -11.71
N ASN A 304 -7.61 -3.41 -11.59
CA ASN A 304 -7.43 -2.08 -12.20
C ASN A 304 -7.71 -0.93 -11.22
N PRO A 305 -7.07 -0.90 -10.04
CA PRO A 305 -7.33 0.11 -9.01
C PRO A 305 -7.00 1.55 -9.45
N HIS A 306 -6.18 1.70 -10.49
CA HIS A 306 -5.84 3.00 -11.07
C HIS A 306 -7.01 3.67 -11.82
N LEU A 307 -8.06 2.94 -12.18
CA LEU A 307 -9.24 3.49 -12.85
C LEU A 307 -10.19 4.14 -11.83
N ARG A 308 -9.85 5.34 -11.36
CA ARG A 308 -10.57 6.10 -10.33
C ARG A 308 -12.06 6.33 -10.64
N LYS A 309 -12.41 6.36 -11.93
CA LYS A 309 -13.79 6.55 -12.40
C LYS A 309 -14.42 5.27 -12.93
N LYS A 310 -13.82 4.11 -12.63
CA LYS A 310 -14.26 2.80 -13.13
C LYS A 310 -14.46 2.83 -14.65
N ALA A 311 -13.60 3.56 -15.36
CA ALA A 311 -13.71 3.75 -16.79
C ALA A 311 -12.36 4.11 -17.42
N ILE A 312 -12.16 3.68 -18.66
CA ILE A 312 -11.08 4.17 -19.53
C ILE A 312 -11.66 5.27 -20.42
N PRO A 313 -11.07 6.47 -20.47
CA PRO A 313 -11.61 7.57 -21.26
C PRO A 313 -11.25 7.45 -22.75
N ALA A 314 -12.11 7.97 -23.62
CA ALA A 314 -12.00 7.82 -25.08
C ALA A 314 -10.72 8.38 -25.73
N TYR A 315 -10.06 9.33 -25.06
CA TYR A 315 -8.82 9.92 -25.55
C TYR A 315 -7.60 9.00 -25.37
N LYS A 316 -7.70 7.96 -24.53
CA LYS A 316 -6.62 6.99 -24.38
C LYS A 316 -6.62 6.03 -25.58
N LYS A 317 -5.41 5.70 -26.03
CA LYS A 317 -5.16 4.77 -27.14
C LYS A 317 -4.32 3.61 -26.63
N ASN A 318 -4.69 2.40 -27.05
CA ASN A 318 -4.04 1.14 -26.67
C ASN A 318 -3.82 1.02 -25.15
N TYR A 319 -4.77 1.51 -24.36
CA TYR A 319 -4.65 1.51 -22.91
C TYR A 319 -4.87 0.09 -22.38
N PRO A 320 -3.97 -0.44 -21.54
CA PRO A 320 -4.06 -1.81 -21.04
C PRO A 320 -5.14 -1.92 -19.96
N LEU A 321 -6.17 -2.72 -20.22
CA LEU A 321 -7.15 -3.16 -19.23
C LEU A 321 -6.85 -4.60 -18.80
N ARG A 322 -6.67 -4.83 -17.51
CA ARG A 322 -6.46 -6.19 -16.97
C ARG A 322 -7.79 -6.85 -16.66
N TYR A 323 -7.89 -8.15 -16.92
CA TYR A 323 -9.06 -8.97 -16.62
C TYR A 323 -8.64 -10.40 -16.27
N PRO A 324 -9.48 -11.22 -15.60
CA PRO A 324 -9.11 -12.59 -15.24
C PRO A 324 -8.75 -13.42 -16.47
N ALA A 325 -7.58 -14.08 -16.44
CA ALA A 325 -7.05 -14.83 -17.58
C ALA A 325 -7.98 -15.98 -18.04
N ALA A 326 -8.78 -16.53 -17.12
CA ALA A 326 -9.80 -17.54 -17.43
C ALA A 326 -10.86 -17.05 -18.43
N LYS A 327 -11.03 -15.73 -18.61
CA LYS A 327 -11.98 -15.13 -19.57
C LYS A 327 -11.34 -14.79 -20.93
N ARG A 328 -10.07 -15.15 -21.15
CA ARG A 328 -9.31 -14.85 -22.38
C ARG A 328 -10.06 -15.24 -23.64
N GLU A 329 -10.51 -16.50 -23.74
CA GLU A 329 -11.18 -17.02 -24.93
C GLU A 329 -12.48 -16.27 -25.22
N LEU A 330 -13.30 -16.03 -24.19
CA LEU A 330 -14.55 -15.27 -24.28
C LEU A 330 -14.29 -13.85 -24.78
N VAL A 331 -13.31 -13.15 -24.20
CA VAL A 331 -12.95 -11.78 -24.58
C VAL A 331 -12.41 -11.71 -26.01
N GLN A 332 -11.61 -12.68 -26.43
CA GLN A 332 -11.07 -12.73 -27.79
C GLN A 332 -12.17 -12.99 -28.82
N ALA A 333 -13.04 -13.97 -28.58
CA ALA A 333 -14.12 -14.33 -29.49
C ALA A 333 -15.16 -13.20 -29.66
N ASN A 334 -15.45 -12.46 -28.59
CA ASN A 334 -16.53 -11.45 -28.56
C ASN A 334 -16.04 -10.01 -28.49
N ARG A 335 -14.74 -9.77 -28.73
CA ARG A 335 -14.07 -8.47 -28.52
C ARG A 335 -14.85 -7.28 -29.06
N VAL A 336 -15.31 -7.36 -30.30
CA VAL A 336 -16.01 -6.25 -30.97
C VAL A 336 -17.34 -5.95 -30.28
N ALA A 337 -18.15 -6.98 -30.00
CA ALA A 337 -19.44 -6.83 -29.35
C ALA A 337 -19.31 -6.28 -27.93
N ILE A 338 -18.35 -6.81 -27.14
CA ILE A 338 -18.06 -6.35 -25.78
C ILE A 338 -17.68 -4.87 -25.77
N LEU A 339 -16.72 -4.47 -26.61
CA LEU A 339 -16.27 -3.08 -26.68
C LEU A 339 -17.40 -2.15 -27.15
N GLN A 340 -18.23 -2.57 -28.10
CA GLN A 340 -19.39 -1.79 -28.53
C GLN A 340 -20.40 -1.58 -27.39
N ALA A 341 -20.68 -2.61 -26.59
CA ALA A 341 -21.59 -2.52 -25.44
C ALA A 341 -21.05 -1.54 -24.37
N CYS A 342 -19.76 -1.66 -24.03
CA CYS A 342 -19.09 -0.79 -23.07
C CYS A 342 -19.12 0.69 -23.45
N ASN A 343 -19.05 1.00 -24.75
CA ASN A 343 -19.09 2.37 -25.26
C ASN A 343 -20.50 2.98 -25.17
N ARG A 344 -21.57 2.18 -25.37
CA ARG A 344 -22.96 2.67 -25.31
C ARG A 344 -23.37 3.07 -23.89
N ALA A 345 -22.89 2.36 -22.86
CA ALA A 345 -23.18 2.67 -21.46
C ALA A 345 -22.72 4.08 -21.06
N SER A 346 -21.64 4.59 -21.67
CA SER A 346 -21.17 5.97 -21.50
C SER A 346 -22.23 7.03 -21.74
N LEU A 347 -23.14 6.80 -22.71
CA LEU A 347 -24.09 7.80 -23.17
C LEU A 347 -25.32 7.92 -22.26
N ARG A 348 -25.51 6.98 -21.32
CA ARG A 348 -26.70 6.92 -20.46
C ARG A 348 -26.41 7.15 -18.97
N GLU A 349 -25.23 6.77 -18.45
CA GLU A 349 -25.09 6.55 -17.00
C GLU A 349 -23.87 7.21 -16.33
N MET A 350 -22.88 7.69 -17.09
CA MET A 350 -21.80 8.52 -16.54
C MET A 350 -21.91 9.92 -17.12
N PRO A 351 -22.00 10.99 -16.30
CA PRO A 351 -21.87 12.36 -16.80
C PRO A 351 -20.41 12.57 -17.22
N TYR A 352 -20.07 12.09 -18.42
CA TYR A 352 -18.84 12.41 -19.10
C TYR A 352 -19.12 12.69 -20.57
N THR A 353 -19.32 13.97 -20.87
CA THR A 353 -19.13 14.54 -22.20
C THR A 353 -17.64 14.61 -22.50
N ALA A 354 -17.12 13.55 -23.14
CA ALA A 354 -15.88 13.64 -23.88
C ALA A 354 -16.00 14.83 -24.88
N GLY A 355 -15.17 15.86 -24.71
CA GLY A 355 -15.01 16.94 -25.71
C GLY A 355 -15.75 18.26 -25.46
N LYS A 356 -16.58 18.38 -24.42
CA LYS A 356 -17.13 19.67 -23.92
C LYS A 356 -17.35 19.54 -22.43
N THR A 357 -16.37 19.91 -21.61
CA THR A 357 -16.63 20.13 -20.18
C THR A 357 -17.52 21.36 -20.07
N ASP A 358 -18.79 21.14 -19.80
CA ASP A 358 -19.72 22.21 -19.46
C ASP A 358 -19.19 22.92 -18.21
N LEU A 359 -18.89 24.22 -18.35
CA LEU A 359 -18.56 25.10 -17.23
C LEU A 359 -19.52 24.84 -16.07
N SER A 360 -20.82 24.68 -16.39
CA SER A 360 -21.94 24.41 -15.48
C SER A 360 -21.59 23.49 -14.31
N SER A 361 -21.16 22.24 -14.52
CA SER A 361 -20.88 21.29 -13.42
C SER A 361 -19.73 21.70 -12.49
N THR A 362 -18.77 22.49 -12.99
CA THR A 362 -17.61 22.95 -12.22
C THR A 362 -17.85 24.32 -11.57
N THR A 363 -18.88 25.05 -12.01
CA THR A 363 -19.22 26.43 -11.61
C THR A 363 -20.53 26.53 -10.84
N GLU A 364 -21.36 25.48 -10.82
CA GLU A 364 -22.65 25.46 -10.12
C GLU A 364 -22.47 25.71 -8.62
N GLY A 365 -23.21 26.68 -8.09
CA GLY A 365 -23.11 27.13 -6.69
C GLY A 365 -21.82 27.87 -6.32
N LYS A 366 -21.01 28.30 -7.29
CA LYS A 366 -19.73 28.99 -7.06
C LYS A 366 -19.72 30.42 -7.59
N LYS A 367 -18.89 31.26 -7.00
CA LYS A 367 -18.65 32.65 -7.44
C LYS A 367 -17.37 32.70 -8.28
N ALA A 368 -17.45 33.39 -9.42
CA ALA A 368 -16.28 33.67 -10.26
C ALA A 368 -15.43 34.79 -9.65
N LEU A 369 -14.12 34.55 -9.54
CA LEU A 369 -13.09 35.51 -9.17
C LEU A 369 -12.07 35.61 -10.31
N THR A 370 -11.48 36.79 -10.50
CA THR A 370 -10.36 36.98 -11.42
C THR A 370 -9.06 37.02 -10.64
N HIS A 371 -8.12 36.15 -10.98
CA HIS A 371 -6.76 36.15 -10.46
C HIS A 371 -5.79 36.63 -11.55
N THR A 372 -4.94 37.60 -11.23
CA THR A 372 -3.86 38.05 -12.14
C THR A 372 -2.56 37.36 -11.75
N VAL A 373 -2.04 36.53 -12.65
CA VAL A 373 -0.82 35.73 -12.45
C VAL A 373 0.37 36.64 -12.18
N LYS A 374 1.08 36.41 -11.08
CA LYS A 374 2.33 37.08 -10.72
C LYS A 374 3.53 36.30 -11.25
N ALA A 375 4.67 36.99 -11.41
CA ALA A 375 5.91 36.34 -11.81
C ALA A 375 6.28 35.21 -10.83
N GLY A 376 6.50 34.00 -11.35
CA GLY A 376 6.85 32.80 -10.58
C GLY A 376 5.67 31.95 -10.12
N GLU A 377 4.42 32.35 -10.38
CA GLU A 377 3.26 31.52 -10.03
C GLU A 377 3.03 30.39 -11.04
N SER A 378 2.50 29.27 -10.55
CA SER A 378 2.09 28.11 -11.35
C SER A 378 0.61 27.81 -11.15
N ILE A 379 -0.03 27.09 -12.09
CA ILE A 379 -1.44 26.69 -11.95
C ILE A 379 -1.68 25.96 -10.62
N ASN A 380 -0.77 25.09 -10.19
CA ASN A 380 -0.92 24.34 -8.95
C ASN A 380 -0.78 25.24 -7.71
N TYR A 381 0.10 26.24 -7.76
CA TYR A 381 0.23 27.22 -6.69
C TYR A 381 -1.07 28.05 -6.55
N ILE A 382 -1.61 28.54 -7.65
CA ILE A 382 -2.87 29.30 -7.67
C ILE A 382 -4.03 28.41 -7.22
N ALA A 383 -4.08 27.16 -7.67
CA ALA A 383 -5.08 26.19 -7.26
C ALA A 383 -5.11 25.98 -5.73
N LEU A 384 -3.93 25.89 -5.12
CA LEU A 384 -3.77 25.78 -3.67
C LEU A 384 -4.30 27.02 -2.93
N GLN A 385 -3.98 28.22 -3.42
CA GLN A 385 -4.43 29.50 -2.83
C GLN A 385 -5.96 29.60 -2.77
N TYR A 386 -6.65 29.14 -3.82
CA TYR A 386 -8.11 29.19 -3.92
C TYR A 386 -8.80 27.90 -3.49
N LYS A 387 -8.06 26.90 -2.98
CA LYS A 387 -8.57 25.57 -2.59
C LYS A 387 -9.37 24.87 -3.68
N VAL A 388 -8.90 24.98 -4.93
CA VAL A 388 -9.50 24.35 -6.11
C VAL A 388 -8.52 23.37 -6.75
N ALA A 389 -9.00 22.51 -7.66
CA ALA A 389 -8.11 21.67 -8.45
C ALA A 389 -7.49 22.46 -9.62
N GLY A 390 -6.20 22.25 -9.90
CA GLY A 390 -5.53 22.88 -11.06
C GLY A 390 -6.18 22.51 -12.40
N SER A 391 -6.76 21.31 -12.49
CA SER A 391 -7.56 20.89 -13.64
C SER A 391 -8.78 21.77 -13.86
N SER A 392 -9.44 22.21 -12.79
CA SER A 392 -10.59 23.12 -12.88
C SER A 392 -10.16 24.49 -13.41
N ILE A 393 -9.02 25.01 -12.95
CA ILE A 393 -8.45 26.27 -13.49
C ILE A 393 -8.19 26.15 -14.99
N ARG A 394 -7.60 25.02 -15.43
CA ARG A 394 -7.38 24.78 -16.87
C ARG A 394 -8.69 24.77 -17.65
N ILE A 395 -9.71 24.09 -17.13
CA ILE A 395 -11.04 24.00 -17.76
C ILE A 395 -11.69 25.39 -17.86
N TRP A 396 -11.74 26.14 -16.76
CA TRP A 396 -12.37 27.46 -16.70
C TRP A 396 -11.71 28.48 -17.64
N ASN A 397 -10.41 28.32 -17.87
CA ASN A 397 -9.60 29.24 -18.66
C ASN A 397 -9.20 28.69 -20.03
N ARG A 398 -9.73 27.52 -20.43
CA ARG A 398 -9.46 26.85 -21.71
C ARG A 398 -7.95 26.68 -21.98
N LEU A 399 -7.19 26.38 -20.94
CA LEU A 399 -5.74 26.20 -21.04
C LEU A 399 -5.42 24.80 -21.56
N ALA A 400 -4.61 24.72 -22.61
CA ALA A 400 -4.17 23.45 -23.19
C ALA A 400 -3.04 22.78 -22.40
N SER A 401 -2.38 23.50 -21.48
CA SER A 401 -1.28 23.01 -20.66
C SER A 401 -1.20 23.76 -19.32
N ASP A 402 -0.21 23.43 -18.50
CA ASP A 402 0.08 24.15 -17.24
C ASP A 402 0.82 25.48 -17.43
N LEU A 403 1.11 25.87 -18.67
CA LEU A 403 1.82 27.09 -18.99
C LEU A 403 0.93 28.33 -18.81
N ILE A 404 1.36 29.23 -17.93
CA ILE A 404 0.74 30.52 -17.66
C ILE A 404 1.81 31.61 -17.63
N TYR A 405 1.43 32.84 -17.97
CA TYR A 405 2.36 33.97 -18.08
C TYR A 405 2.07 35.04 -17.03
N PRO A 406 3.08 35.80 -16.56
CA PRO A 406 2.86 36.96 -15.71
C PRO A 406 1.87 37.94 -16.36
N ASN A 407 0.99 38.52 -15.54
CA ASN A 407 -0.14 39.39 -15.90
C ASN A 407 -1.29 38.70 -16.66
N GLN A 408 -1.24 37.39 -16.90
CA GLN A 408 -2.38 36.64 -17.43
C GLN A 408 -3.53 36.65 -16.41
N LYS A 409 -4.76 36.90 -16.88
CA LYS A 409 -5.95 36.86 -16.02
C LYS A 409 -6.60 35.48 -16.11
N LEU A 410 -6.80 34.84 -14.97
CA LEU A 410 -7.46 33.55 -14.84
C LEU A 410 -8.78 33.70 -14.07
N THR A 411 -9.84 33.11 -14.61
CA THR A 411 -11.14 32.94 -13.95
C THR A 411 -11.08 31.73 -13.03
N ILE A 412 -11.40 31.95 -11.75
CA ILE A 412 -11.36 30.95 -10.67
C ILE A 412 -12.74 30.89 -10.03
N TRP A 413 -13.34 29.71 -9.91
CA TRP A 413 -14.66 29.54 -9.29
C TRP A 413 -14.53 28.94 -7.89
N VAL A 414 -14.95 29.69 -6.86
CA VAL A 414 -14.86 29.29 -5.45
C VAL A 414 -16.24 29.19 -4.81
N LYS A 415 -16.41 28.32 -3.80
CA LYS A 415 -17.65 28.26 -3.01
C LYS A 415 -17.82 29.58 -2.23
N ALA A 416 -19.06 30.04 -2.09
CA ALA A 416 -19.37 31.36 -1.49
C ALA A 416 -18.80 31.55 -0.06
N GLU A 417 -18.57 30.46 0.67
CA GLU A 417 -18.05 30.44 2.05
C GLU A 417 -16.51 30.43 2.14
N GLU A 418 -15.78 30.30 1.02
CA GLU A 418 -14.32 30.11 0.99
C GLU A 418 -13.56 31.23 0.27
N SER A 419 -14.15 32.41 0.10
CA SER A 419 -13.47 33.55 -0.53
C SER A 419 -12.25 33.99 0.31
N PRO A 420 -11.01 33.90 -0.19
CA PRO A 420 -9.85 34.40 0.56
C PRO A 420 -9.95 35.92 0.74
N ALA A 421 -9.72 36.39 1.97
CA ALA A 421 -9.58 37.79 2.26
C ALA A 421 -8.43 38.39 1.45
N LYS A 422 -8.66 39.57 0.88
CA LYS A 422 -7.70 40.34 0.07
C LYS A 422 -6.38 40.49 0.85
N PRO A 423 -5.23 40.00 0.36
CA PRO A 423 -3.96 40.27 1.03
C PRO A 423 -3.66 41.77 0.95
N ALA A 424 -3.32 42.36 2.09
CA ALA A 424 -2.80 43.72 2.18
C ALA A 424 -1.52 43.83 1.33
N PRO A 425 -1.24 45.00 0.72
CA PRO A 425 0.00 45.20 -0.03
C PRO A 425 1.21 44.97 0.88
N ALA A 426 2.11 44.07 0.48
CA ALA A 426 3.38 43.88 1.15
C ALA A 426 4.23 45.14 0.99
N GLU A 427 4.62 45.72 2.12
CA GLU A 427 5.54 46.84 2.21
C GLU A 427 6.92 46.40 1.69
N VAL A 428 7.46 47.15 0.73
CA VAL A 428 8.72 46.88 0.06
C VAL A 428 9.86 47.23 1.02
N ALA A 429 10.54 46.21 1.57
CA ALA A 429 11.84 46.40 2.19
C ALA A 429 12.90 46.55 1.07
N GLN A 430 13.45 47.75 0.94
CA GLN A 430 14.55 48.06 0.03
C GLN A 430 15.84 47.39 0.49
N GLU A 431 16.45 46.65 -0.41
CA GLU A 431 17.79 46.09 -0.34
C GLU A 431 18.82 47.21 -0.60
N ALA A 432 19.65 47.53 0.40
CA ALA A 432 20.76 48.46 0.25
C ALA A 432 22.01 47.71 -0.23
N ALA A 433 22.46 48.05 -1.44
CA ALA A 433 23.70 47.59 -2.06
C ALA A 433 24.96 48.23 -1.40
N PRO A 434 26.16 47.63 -1.57
CA PRO A 434 27.37 47.98 -0.83
C PRO A 434 28.13 49.18 -1.45
N SER A 435 28.77 49.98 -0.60
CA SER A 435 29.68 51.06 -0.98
C SER A 435 31.11 50.55 -1.21
N LYS A 436 31.53 50.73 -2.46
CA LYS A 436 32.85 50.78 -3.15
C LYS A 436 34.04 51.42 -2.38
N PRO A 437 35.30 51.34 -2.88
CA PRO A 437 35.78 51.31 -4.29
C PRO A 437 36.06 49.94 -4.90
#